data_AF-A0A2D7I188-F1
#
_entry.id   AF-A0A2D7I188-F1
#
_cell.length_a   1.000
_cell.length_b   1.000
_cell.length_c   1.000
_cell.angle_alpha   90.00
_cell.angle_beta   90.00
_cell.angle_gamma   90.00
#
_symmetry.space_group_name_H-M   'P 1'
#
loop_
_entity.id
_entity.type
_entity.pdbx_description
1 polymer ?
#
loop_
_entity_poly.entity_id
_entity_poly.type
_entity_poly.pdbx_seq_one_letter_code
_entity_poly.pdbx_strand_id
1 'polypeptide(L)'
;MEASLTFLEHLDAQPSWFILWIYWVSAINGMSFFFLLRHISARWIFSAWSGTLIGMMGLYSLVGFTPLLGLIHLTIWTPMLFYLVRGRQDSPSHGLYGFWLRTLVITICFTLLMDSLGLFNYVIGNQRLLSS
;
A
#
# COMPACT_ATOMS: atom_id res chain seq x y z
N MET A 1 -7.36 -5.20 19.88
CA MET A 1 -7.20 -3.83 20.39
C MET A 1 -5.76 -3.58 20.84
N GLU A 2 -5.11 -4.52 21.53
CA GLU A 2 -3.67 -4.39 21.89
C GLU A 2 -2.76 -4.34 20.65
N ALA A 3 -2.89 -5.29 19.71
CA ALA A 3 -2.06 -5.33 18.50
C ALA A 3 -2.16 -4.05 17.62
N SER A 4 -3.31 -3.39 17.60
CA SER A 4 -3.48 -2.14 16.87
C SER A 4 -2.77 -0.97 17.56
N LEU A 5 -2.77 -0.94 18.91
CA LEU A 5 -2.07 0.10 19.67
C LEU A 5 -0.56 -0.07 19.56
N THR A 6 -0.07 -1.30 19.67
CA THR A 6 1.37 -1.59 19.50
C THR A 6 1.84 -1.33 18.06
N PHE A 7 1.00 -1.58 17.05
CA PHE A 7 1.34 -1.26 15.67
C PHE A 7 1.53 0.25 15.47
N LEU A 8 0.61 1.07 16.01
CA LEU A 8 0.70 2.52 15.94
C LEU A 8 1.95 3.05 16.67
N GLU A 9 2.29 2.49 17.82
CA GLU A 9 3.50 2.85 18.56
C GLU A 9 4.79 2.55 17.76
N HIS A 10 4.87 1.38 17.11
CA HIS A 10 6.00 1.06 16.22
C HIS A 10 6.07 1.96 14.98
N LEU A 11 4.92 2.45 14.52
CA LEU A 11 4.81 3.35 13.38
C LEU A 11 5.24 4.77 13.76
N ASP A 12 4.89 5.24 14.96
CA ASP A 12 5.32 6.52 15.51
C ASP A 12 6.84 6.56 15.80
N ALA A 13 7.47 5.41 16.01
CA ALA A 13 8.92 5.28 16.12
C ALA A 13 9.67 5.41 14.78
N GLN A 14 8.96 5.45 13.64
CA GLN A 14 9.57 5.60 12.32
C GLN A 14 9.95 7.05 12.02
N PRO A 15 10.88 7.28 11.07
CA PRO A 15 11.17 8.62 10.59
C PRO A 15 9.91 9.36 10.11
N SER A 16 9.83 10.66 10.40
CA SER A 16 8.66 11.49 10.08
C SER A 16 8.26 11.48 8.60
N TRP A 17 9.23 11.37 7.69
CA TRP A 17 8.97 11.27 6.25
C TRP A 17 8.21 9.98 5.89
N PHE A 18 8.47 8.88 6.59
CA PHE A 18 7.82 7.59 6.37
C PHE A 18 6.39 7.62 6.88
N ILE A 19 6.15 8.23 8.04
CA ILE A 19 4.80 8.46 8.58
C ILE A 19 3.97 9.31 7.61
N LEU A 20 4.55 10.41 7.11
CA LEU A 20 3.89 11.26 6.11
C LEU A 20 3.57 10.47 4.82
N TRP A 21 4.48 9.60 4.38
CA TRP A 21 4.25 8.73 3.25
C TRP A 21 3.07 7.76 3.49
N ILE A 22 2.97 7.14 4.66
CA ILE A 22 1.85 6.26 5.00
C ILE A 22 0.51 7.01 4.97
N TYR A 23 0.47 8.24 5.51
CA TYR A 23 -0.74 9.07 5.44
C TYR A 23 -1.09 9.42 4.00
N TRP A 24 -0.11 9.75 3.17
CA TRP A 24 -0.30 9.98 1.74
C TRP A 24 -0.90 8.75 1.03
N VAL A 25 -0.29 7.58 1.21
CA VAL A 25 -0.76 6.31 0.63
C VAL A 25 -2.17 5.99 1.10
N SER A 26 -2.45 6.17 2.39
CA SER A 26 -3.79 5.93 2.95
C SER A 26 -4.83 6.89 2.39
N ALA A 27 -4.49 8.17 2.27
CA ALA A 27 -5.38 9.18 1.70
C ALA A 27 -5.69 8.90 0.23
N ILE A 28 -4.66 8.64 -0.59
CA ILE A 28 -4.86 8.44 -2.03
C ILE A 28 -5.64 7.16 -2.34
N ASN A 29 -5.42 6.08 -1.57
CA ASN A 29 -6.21 4.87 -1.70
C ASN A 29 -7.63 5.06 -1.17
N GLY A 30 -7.80 5.75 -0.03
CA GLY A 30 -9.11 6.08 0.54
C GLY A 30 -9.96 6.95 -0.39
N MET A 31 -9.35 7.80 -1.21
CA MET A 31 -10.06 8.58 -2.25
C MET A 31 -10.80 7.71 -3.27
N SER A 32 -10.46 6.42 -3.42
CA SER A 32 -11.23 5.49 -4.25
C SER A 32 -12.71 5.42 -3.83
N PHE A 33 -13.02 5.69 -2.55
CA PHE A 33 -14.37 5.77 -2.01
C PHE A 33 -15.27 6.74 -2.81
N PHE A 34 -14.75 7.90 -3.21
CA PHE A 34 -15.51 8.92 -3.95
C PHE A 34 -15.84 8.49 -5.39
N PHE A 35 -15.13 7.49 -5.91
CA PHE A 35 -15.29 7.01 -7.29
C PHE A 35 -16.01 5.65 -7.37
N LEU A 36 -16.35 5.03 -6.24
CA LEU A 36 -16.96 3.69 -6.16
C LEU A 36 -18.20 3.52 -7.03
N LEU A 37 -19.10 4.51 -7.02
CA LEU A 37 -20.37 4.41 -7.74
C LEU A 37 -20.19 4.49 -9.26
N ARG A 38 -19.16 5.22 -9.73
CA ARG A 38 -18.96 5.56 -11.14
C ARG A 38 -17.97 4.64 -11.87
N HIS A 39 -16.97 4.09 -11.18
CA HIS A 39 -15.90 3.32 -11.81
C HIS A 39 -15.75 1.96 -11.16
N ILE A 40 -15.77 0.91 -11.98
CA ILE A 40 -15.57 -0.46 -11.50
C ILE A 40 -14.14 -0.66 -10.99
N SER A 41 -13.16 -0.03 -11.64
CA SER A 41 -11.77 -0.05 -11.21
C SER A 41 -11.59 0.57 -9.82
N ALA A 42 -12.32 1.63 -9.47
CA ALA A 42 -12.31 2.20 -8.12
C ALA A 42 -12.83 1.22 -7.05
N ARG A 43 -13.82 0.38 -7.37
CA ARG A 43 -14.33 -0.67 -6.45
C ARG A 43 -13.26 -1.70 -6.17
N TRP A 44 -12.55 -2.14 -7.19
CA TRP A 44 -11.44 -3.09 -7.03
C TRP A 44 -10.30 -2.48 -6.23
N ILE A 45 -9.95 -1.20 -6.46
CA ILE A 45 -8.92 -0.49 -5.69
C ILE A 45 -9.31 -0.41 -4.21
N PHE A 46 -10.55 -0.03 -3.91
CA PHE A 46 -11.03 0.06 -2.53
C PHE A 46 -11.05 -1.30 -1.82
N SER A 47 -11.46 -2.35 -2.53
CA SER A 47 -11.42 -3.72 -2.01
C SER A 47 -9.99 -4.19 -1.75
N ALA A 48 -9.05 -3.93 -2.67
CA ALA A 48 -7.64 -4.25 -2.50
C ALA A 48 -7.02 -3.50 -1.31
N TRP A 49 -7.34 -2.21 -1.17
CA TRP A 49 -6.90 -1.40 -0.04
C TRP A 49 -7.44 -1.92 1.29
N SER A 50 -8.75 -2.20 1.36
CA SER A 50 -9.39 -2.75 2.55
C SER A 50 -8.80 -4.12 2.93
N GLY A 51 -8.59 -4.98 1.92
CA GLY A 51 -7.93 -6.27 2.10
C GLY A 51 -6.48 -6.14 2.59
N THR A 52 -5.76 -5.12 2.11
CA THR A 52 -4.39 -4.81 2.57
C THR A 52 -4.38 -4.40 4.04
N LEU A 53 -5.30 -3.54 4.47
CA LEU A 53 -5.41 -3.12 5.88
C LEU A 53 -5.67 -4.31 6.80
N ILE A 54 -6.61 -5.17 6.43
CA ILE A 54 -6.94 -6.38 7.21
C ILE A 54 -5.77 -7.35 7.20
N GLY A 55 -5.14 -7.59 6.04
CA GLY A 55 -4.00 -8.48 5.88
C GLY A 55 -2.78 -8.01 6.67
N MET A 56 -2.51 -6.70 6.68
CA MET A 56 -1.44 -6.07 7.47
C MET A 56 -1.66 -6.30 8.97
N MET A 57 -2.86 -6.02 9.49
CA MET A 57 -3.16 -6.24 10.91
C MET A 57 -3.07 -7.72 11.29
N GLY A 58 -3.58 -8.60 10.42
CA GLY A 58 -3.50 -10.05 10.61
C GLY A 58 -2.06 -10.54 10.64
N LEU A 59 -1.25 -10.17 9.64
CA LEU A 59 0.16 -10.59 9.56
C LEU A 59 0.99 -9.98 10.70
N TYR A 60 0.75 -8.71 11.06
CA TYR A 60 1.40 -8.07 12.20
C TYR A 60 1.17 -8.84 13.50
N SER A 61 -0.05 -9.37 13.72
CA SER A 61 -0.35 -10.16 14.92
C SER A 61 0.43 -11.49 14.99
N LEU A 62 0.94 -11.98 13.84
CA LEU A 62 1.67 -13.25 13.75
C LEU A 62 3.19 -13.07 13.78
N VAL A 63 3.71 -12.04 13.10
CA VAL A 63 5.16 -11.86 12.89
C VAL A 63 5.71 -10.52 13.40
N GLY A 64 4.86 -9.65 13.97
CA GLY A 64 5.26 -8.33 14.48
C GLY A 64 5.63 -7.31 13.39
N PHE A 65 6.28 -6.21 13.80
CA PHE A 65 6.72 -5.13 12.90
C PHE A 65 7.98 -5.53 12.14
N THR A 66 7.83 -6.35 11.11
CA THR A 66 8.95 -6.85 10.29
C THR A 66 8.76 -6.51 8.81
N PRO A 67 9.83 -6.48 8.00
CA PRO A 67 9.73 -6.27 6.55
C PRO A 67 8.83 -7.28 5.82
N LEU A 68 8.51 -8.41 6.45
CA LEU A 68 7.53 -9.39 5.97
C LEU A 68 6.13 -8.80 5.78
N LEU A 69 5.78 -7.71 6.48
CA LEU A 69 4.54 -6.96 6.27
C LEU A 69 4.39 -6.49 4.81
N GLY A 70 5.51 -6.18 4.14
CA GLY A 70 5.54 -5.83 2.72
C GLY A 70 5.06 -6.94 1.78
N LEU A 71 5.00 -8.21 2.23
CA LEU A 71 4.46 -9.31 1.44
C LEU A 71 2.96 -9.16 1.18
N ILE A 72 2.20 -8.62 2.13
CA ILE A 72 0.76 -8.35 1.93
C ILE A 72 0.60 -7.33 0.80
N HIS A 73 1.43 -6.28 0.80
CA HIS A 73 1.42 -5.31 -0.27
C HIS A 73 1.77 -5.94 -1.62
N LEU A 74 2.86 -6.72 -1.69
CA LEU A 74 3.28 -7.41 -2.92
C LEU A 74 2.21 -8.36 -3.46
N THR A 75 1.60 -9.18 -2.60
CA THR A 75 0.61 -10.18 -3.00
C THR A 75 -0.71 -9.57 -3.47
N ILE A 76 -1.13 -8.45 -2.87
CA ILE A 76 -2.40 -7.79 -3.22
C ILE A 76 -2.21 -6.77 -4.35
N TRP A 77 -1.21 -5.89 -4.26
CA TRP A 77 -1.06 -4.77 -5.19
C TRP A 77 -0.43 -5.17 -6.53
N THR A 78 0.40 -6.22 -6.60
CA THR A 78 0.99 -6.68 -7.87
C THR A 78 -0.08 -7.16 -8.87
N PRO A 79 -0.99 -8.10 -8.53
CA PRO A 79 -2.05 -8.50 -9.45
C PRO A 79 -3.01 -7.34 -9.72
N MET A 80 -3.21 -6.45 -8.76
CA MET A 80 -4.07 -5.27 -8.94
C MET A 80 -3.47 -4.26 -9.95
N LEU A 81 -2.17 -3.95 -9.85
CA LEU A 81 -1.47 -3.12 -10.83
C LEU A 81 -1.53 -3.75 -12.22
N PHE A 82 -1.30 -5.06 -12.30
CA PHE A 82 -1.42 -5.79 -13.55
C PHE A 82 -2.83 -5.65 -14.13
N TYR A 83 -3.87 -5.83 -13.32
CA TYR A 83 -5.27 -5.63 -13.71
C TYR A 83 -5.52 -4.20 -14.23
N LEU A 84 -5.02 -3.18 -13.53
CA LEU A 84 -5.19 -1.77 -13.92
C LEU A 84 -4.46 -1.41 -15.21
N VAL A 85 -3.26 -1.96 -15.44
CA VAL A 85 -2.47 -1.66 -16.65
C VAL A 85 -2.97 -2.43 -17.88
N ARG A 86 -3.41 -3.68 -17.71
CA ARG A 86 -3.95 -4.52 -18.81
C ARG A 86 -5.41 -4.21 -19.10
N GLY A 87 -6.17 -3.84 -18.08
CA GLY A 87 -7.58 -3.50 -18.18
C GLY A 87 -7.75 -2.14 -18.85
N ARG A 88 -8.00 -2.13 -20.16
CA ARG A 88 -8.43 -0.93 -20.91
C ARG A 88 -9.79 -0.36 -20.46
N GLN A 89 -10.38 -0.84 -19.36
CA GLN A 89 -11.78 -0.65 -19.02
C GLN A 89 -12.12 0.78 -18.57
N ASP A 90 -11.12 1.58 -18.21
CA ASP A 90 -11.26 3.01 -17.96
C ASP A 90 -10.03 3.73 -18.55
N SER A 91 -9.85 3.67 -19.87
CA SER A 91 -8.81 4.47 -20.55
C SER A 91 -8.88 5.90 -19.98
N PRO A 92 -7.80 6.43 -19.39
CA PRO A 92 -7.86 7.64 -18.56
C PRO A 92 -8.23 8.82 -19.44
N SER A 93 -9.54 9.02 -19.61
CA SER A 93 -10.12 10.18 -20.23
C SER A 93 -9.73 11.38 -19.37
N HIS A 94 -9.44 12.48 -20.04
CA HIS A 94 -9.06 13.74 -19.42
C HIS A 94 -10.04 14.08 -18.29
N GLY A 95 -9.55 14.22 -17.04
CA GLY A 95 -10.39 14.47 -15.89
C GLY A 95 -9.75 14.11 -14.54
N LEU A 96 -10.45 14.46 -13.46
CA LEU A 96 -10.01 14.24 -12.07
C LEU A 96 -9.75 12.76 -11.77
N TYR A 97 -10.59 11.86 -12.29
CA TYR A 97 -10.43 10.41 -12.10
C TYR A 97 -9.13 9.88 -12.73
N GLY A 98 -8.85 10.25 -13.97
CA GLY A 98 -7.63 9.82 -14.67
C GLY A 98 -6.35 10.40 -14.05
N PHE A 99 -6.40 11.63 -13.51
CA PHE A 99 -5.30 12.19 -12.73
C PHE A 99 -5.08 11.40 -11.43
N TRP A 100 -6.13 11.22 -10.63
CA TRP A 100 -6.07 10.44 -9.39
C TRP A 100 -5.56 9.01 -9.62
N LEU A 101 -6.09 8.31 -10.64
CA LEU A 101 -5.70 6.94 -10.96
C LEU A 101 -4.21 6.85 -11.33
N ARG A 102 -3.69 7.79 -12.12
CA ARG A 102 -2.25 7.84 -12.45
C ARG A 102 -1.39 8.08 -11.21
N THR A 103 -1.77 9.04 -10.37
CA THR A 103 -1.06 9.33 -9.12
C THR A 103 -1.09 8.13 -8.18
N LEU A 104 -2.22 7.43 -8.10
CA LEU A 104 -2.36 6.19 -7.33
C LEU A 104 -1.45 5.08 -7.86
N VAL A 105 -1.44 4.84 -9.17
CA VAL A 105 -0.55 3.84 -9.79
C VAL A 105 0.92 4.15 -9.50
N ILE A 106 1.35 5.40 -9.66
CA ILE A 106 2.72 5.82 -9.33
C ILE A 106 3.02 5.59 -7.84
N THR A 107 2.08 5.95 -6.96
CA THR A 107 2.22 5.78 -5.51
C THR A 107 2.34 4.31 -5.11
N ILE A 108 1.55 3.42 -5.72
CA ILE A 108 1.62 1.97 -5.47
C ILE A 108 2.93 1.40 -5.99
N CYS A 109 3.39 1.80 -7.18
CA CYS A 109 4.68 1.36 -7.71
C CYS A 109 5.84 1.75 -6.77
N PHE A 110 5.82 2.97 -6.23
CA PHE A 110 6.83 3.42 -5.28
C PHE A 110 6.76 2.64 -3.95
N THR A 111 5.54 2.38 -3.45
CA THR A 111 5.33 1.57 -2.24
C THR A 111 5.87 0.15 -2.42
N LEU A 112 5.52 -0.51 -3.54
CA LEU A 112 6.02 -1.84 -3.85
C LEU A 112 7.54 -1.91 -4.00
N LEU A 113 8.16 -0.85 -4.54
CA LEU A 113 9.60 -0.76 -4.62
C LEU A 113 10.23 -0.73 -3.22
N MET A 114 9.71 0.09 -2.31
CA MET A 114 10.20 0.14 -0.93
C MET A 114 10.00 -1.19 -0.20
N ASP A 115 8.83 -1.83 -0.34
CA ASP A 115 8.55 -3.14 0.24
C ASP A 115 9.49 -4.22 -0.30
N SER A 116 9.76 -4.21 -1.60
CA SER A 116 10.67 -5.17 -2.25
C SER A 116 12.11 -5.00 -1.76
N LEU A 117 12.58 -3.77 -1.62
CA LEU A 117 13.91 -3.47 -1.09
C LEU A 117 14.03 -3.88 0.39
N GLY A 118 13.00 -3.59 1.19
CA GLY A 118 12.92 -4.01 2.59
C GLY A 118 12.97 -5.52 2.74
N LEU A 119 12.17 -6.24 1.95
CA LEU A 119 12.14 -7.70 1.92
C LEU A 119 13.47 -8.30 1.44
N PHE A 120 14.05 -7.75 0.37
CA PHE A 120 15.33 -8.20 -0.16
C PHE A 120 16.46 -8.07 0.87
N ASN A 121 16.56 -6.91 1.53
CA ASN A 121 17.55 -6.69 2.59
C ASN A 121 17.32 -7.60 3.80
N TYR A 122 16.05 -7.87 4.14
CA TYR A 122 15.68 -8.80 5.20
C TYR A 122 16.13 -10.24 4.88
N VAL A 123 15.88 -10.72 3.65
CA VAL A 123 16.25 -12.07 3.21
C VAL A 123 17.77 -12.26 3.12
N ILE A 124 18.51 -11.23 2.69
CA ILE A 124 19.98 -11.28 2.61
C ILE A 124 20.66 -11.08 3.98
N GLY A 125 19.89 -10.77 5.03
CA GLY A 125 20.41 -10.54 6.38
C GLY A 125 21.12 -9.20 6.55
N ASN A 126 20.94 -8.27 5.60
CA ASN A 126 21.54 -6.93 5.65
C ASN A 126 20.66 -5.97 6.47
N GLN A 127 20.53 -6.21 7.77
CA GLN A 127 19.65 -5.45 8.67
C GLN A 127 20.13 -4.01 8.96
N ARG A 128 21.28 -3.58 8.42
CA ARG A 128 21.96 -2.33 8.82
C ARG A 128 21.43 -1.03 8.20
N LEU A 129 20.53 -1.07 7.22
CA LEU A 129 20.14 0.13 6.46
C LEU A 129 18.81 0.78 6.86
N LEU A 130 18.12 0.26 7.89
CA LEU A 130 16.84 0.82 8.37
C LEU A 130 16.94 1.40 9.80
N SER A 131 18.15 1.47 10.36
CA SER A 131 18.43 2.05 11.69
C SER A 131 19.21 3.37 11.61
N SER A 132 19.18 4.07 10.48
CA SER A 132 19.82 5.38 10.30
C SER A 132 18.79 6.47 10.00
#